data_AF-Q57WR7-F1
#
_entry.id   AF-Q57WR7-F1
#
_cell.length_a   1.000
_cell.length_b   1.000
_cell.length_c   1.000
_cell.angle_alpha   90.00
_cell.angle_beta   90.00
_cell.angle_gamma   90.00
#
_symmetry.space_group_name_H-M   'P 1'
#
loop_
_entity.id
_entity.type
_entity.pdbx_description
1 polymer ?
#
loop_
_entity_poly.entity_id
_entity_poly.type
_entity_poly.pdbx_seq_one_letter_code
_entity_poly.pdbx_strand_id
1 'polypeptide(L)'
;MFCDAEDGAAIVSHIPISPFVPIQHNNIDVSAVNRLANFAIRFAREHGWCSSHPFKMSSGPKIGENKGESNELDDITVFYAGVEVELAEETPKFKREGTPASLFLYAQLWLSHVGVSSNGLCGKLFSFKKDEEDCREFLGSFKLTGVTVSRTTRKPTPIPAPRLEMMRSLIAKNTAASELPRVERINFSQLNERCRFASVRSHEEFACALPSHPAVAPLKVGYRREFHLRETDFDFNRHVNQVVTITMVINTFRAALGDNTTIFPRLLDTDVHPLDGDLLIRRLRIDYVREVPADHAAMAVMLFFQDDVSMDNVIASSTNSRKKSLTELWFIVQGIPAAETNPFVSAVGKVLLRC
;
A
#
# COMPACT_ATOMS: atom_id res chain seq x y z
N MET A 1 -3.05 5.14 -22.92
CA MET A 1 -4.09 6.12 -23.30
C MET A 1 -4.84 6.55 -22.05
N PHE A 2 -5.36 7.79 -22.05
CA PHE A 2 -6.22 8.31 -20.99
C PHE A 2 -7.51 8.84 -21.60
N CYS A 3 -8.64 8.61 -20.94
CA CYS A 3 -9.90 9.29 -21.22
C CYS A 3 -10.74 9.48 -19.96
N ASP A 4 -11.58 10.52 -19.97
CA ASP A 4 -12.63 10.72 -18.99
C ASP A 4 -13.89 9.94 -19.42
N ALA A 5 -14.35 9.05 -18.56
CA ALA A 5 -15.59 8.31 -18.76
C ALA A 5 -16.82 9.18 -18.40
N GLU A 6 -17.98 8.80 -18.93
CA GLU A 6 -19.24 9.52 -18.69
C GLU A 6 -19.63 9.55 -17.21
N ASP A 7 -19.32 8.48 -16.48
CA ASP A 7 -19.55 8.35 -15.03
C ASP A 7 -18.53 9.13 -14.17
N GLY A 8 -17.62 9.91 -14.79
CA GLY A 8 -16.59 10.67 -14.09
C GLY A 8 -15.35 9.86 -13.72
N ALA A 9 -15.26 8.59 -14.13
CA ALA A 9 -14.04 7.82 -13.95
C ALA A 9 -12.91 8.32 -14.86
N ALA A 10 -11.66 8.20 -14.38
CA ALA A 10 -10.52 8.17 -15.27
C ALA A 10 -10.30 6.74 -15.76
N ILE A 11 -10.18 6.58 -17.08
CA ILE A 11 -9.73 5.34 -17.70
C ILE A 11 -8.28 5.55 -18.16
N VAL A 12 -7.40 4.65 -17.74
CA VAL A 12 -6.02 4.56 -18.22
C VAL A 12 -5.82 3.17 -18.81
N SER A 13 -5.61 3.09 -20.12
CA SER A 13 -5.48 1.82 -20.84
C SER A 13 -4.17 1.71 -21.65
N HIS A 14 -3.88 0.52 -22.17
CA HIS A 14 -2.73 0.25 -23.04
C HIS A 14 -1.36 0.54 -22.39
N ILE A 15 -1.25 0.33 -21.08
CA ILE A 15 0.04 0.39 -20.38
C ILE A 15 0.59 -1.04 -20.27
N PRO A 16 1.79 -1.35 -20.78
CA PRO A 16 2.39 -2.67 -20.59
C PRO A 16 2.53 -3.01 -19.11
N ILE A 17 2.11 -4.21 -18.72
CA ILE A 17 2.10 -4.63 -17.32
C ILE A 17 3.49 -5.10 -16.84
N SER A 18 4.28 -5.70 -17.74
CA SER A 18 5.55 -6.34 -17.40
C SER A 18 6.54 -5.51 -16.54
N PRO A 19 6.70 -4.18 -16.73
CA PRO A 19 7.64 -3.41 -15.91
C PRO A 19 7.24 -3.30 -14.43
N PHE A 20 5.97 -3.57 -14.12
CA PHE A 20 5.42 -3.47 -12.77
C PHE A 20 5.37 -4.81 -12.04
N VAL A 21 5.60 -5.91 -12.77
CA VAL A 21 5.56 -7.26 -12.20
C VAL A 21 6.88 -7.57 -11.51
N PRO A 22 6.88 -8.13 -10.29
CA PRO A 22 8.10 -8.51 -9.62
C PRO A 22 8.86 -9.60 -10.40
N ILE A 23 10.15 -9.34 -10.63
CA ILE A 23 11.02 -10.20 -11.45
C ILE A 23 11.24 -11.58 -10.81
N GLN A 24 11.23 -11.66 -9.48
CA GLN A 24 11.60 -12.90 -8.79
C GLN A 24 10.63 -14.08 -9.07
N HIS A 25 9.35 -13.81 -9.30
CA HIS A 25 8.36 -14.83 -9.66
C HIS A 25 7.58 -14.53 -10.94
N ASN A 26 7.73 -13.34 -11.53
CA ASN A 26 7.07 -12.91 -12.78
C ASN A 26 5.54 -13.13 -12.78
N ASN A 27 4.90 -12.93 -11.62
CA ASN A 27 3.46 -13.11 -11.41
C ASN A 27 2.85 -11.83 -10.83
N ILE A 28 1.57 -11.58 -11.12
CA ILE A 28 0.84 -10.45 -10.56
C ILE A 28 0.57 -10.71 -9.07
N ASP A 29 1.16 -9.88 -8.22
CA ASP A 29 0.97 -9.85 -6.77
C ASP A 29 0.34 -8.50 -6.34
N VAL A 30 0.12 -8.33 -5.04
CA VAL A 30 -0.40 -7.05 -4.50
C VAL A 30 0.54 -5.88 -4.80
N SER A 31 1.86 -6.09 -4.87
CA SER A 31 2.78 -4.99 -5.19
C SER A 31 2.66 -4.55 -6.65
N ALA A 32 2.42 -5.48 -7.59
CA ALA A 32 2.17 -5.16 -8.99
C ALA A 32 0.88 -4.34 -9.14
N VAL A 33 -0.23 -4.79 -8.53
CA VAL A 33 -1.51 -4.04 -8.56
C VAL A 33 -1.35 -2.65 -7.95
N ASN A 34 -0.66 -2.53 -6.81
CA ASN A 34 -0.36 -1.25 -6.20
C ASN A 34 0.44 -0.32 -7.14
N ARG A 35 1.50 -0.84 -7.77
CA ARG A 35 2.36 -0.06 -8.67
C ARG A 35 1.61 0.38 -9.93
N LEU A 36 0.84 -0.51 -10.55
CA LEU A 36 -0.01 -0.22 -11.69
C LEU A 36 -1.06 0.86 -11.34
N ALA A 37 -1.70 0.74 -10.19
CA ALA A 37 -2.71 1.71 -9.75
C ALA A 37 -2.10 3.09 -9.49
N ASN A 38 -0.95 3.16 -8.80
CA ASN A 38 -0.24 4.42 -8.58
C ASN A 38 0.21 5.06 -9.91
N PHE A 39 0.71 4.25 -10.85
CA PHE A 39 1.05 4.73 -12.18
C PHE A 39 -0.17 5.29 -12.91
N ALA A 40 -1.28 4.54 -12.93
CA ALA A 40 -2.52 4.97 -13.58
C ALA A 40 -3.08 6.26 -12.96
N ILE A 41 -3.08 6.39 -11.62
CA ILE A 41 -3.52 7.60 -10.93
C ILE A 41 -2.65 8.79 -11.32
N ARG A 42 -1.33 8.62 -11.33
CA ARG A 42 -0.40 9.67 -11.74
C ARG A 42 -0.64 10.06 -13.20
N PHE A 43 -0.73 9.09 -14.09
CA PHE A 43 -0.97 9.31 -15.51
C PHE A 43 -2.28 10.08 -15.74
N ALA A 44 -3.38 9.66 -15.11
CA ALA A 44 -4.67 10.34 -15.21
C ALA A 44 -4.59 11.80 -14.70
N ARG A 45 -3.94 12.03 -13.56
CA ARG A 45 -3.77 13.38 -12.99
C ARG A 45 -2.92 14.29 -13.87
N GLU A 46 -1.84 13.78 -14.44
CA GLU A 46 -0.99 14.51 -15.39
C GLU A 46 -1.77 14.90 -16.66
N HIS A 47 -2.80 14.14 -17.02
CA HIS A 47 -3.71 14.44 -18.13
C HIS A 47 -4.97 15.21 -17.71
N GLY A 48 -5.01 15.76 -16.49
CA GLY A 48 -6.05 16.68 -16.03
C GLY A 48 -7.12 16.09 -15.11
N TRP A 49 -7.15 14.78 -14.90
CA TRP A 49 -8.15 14.18 -14.00
C TRP A 49 -7.96 14.64 -12.55
N CYS A 50 -9.03 15.16 -11.94
CA CYS A 50 -9.01 15.76 -10.60
C CYS A 50 -8.03 16.96 -10.42
N SER A 51 -7.58 17.61 -11.49
CA SER A 51 -6.74 18.81 -11.43
C SER A 51 -7.43 20.02 -12.05
N SER A 52 -7.64 21.07 -11.25
CA SER A 52 -8.24 22.34 -11.72
C SER A 52 -7.39 23.03 -12.78
N HIS A 53 -6.11 22.70 -12.87
CA HIS A 53 -5.21 23.14 -13.93
C HIS A 53 -4.51 21.88 -14.45
N PRO A 54 -4.64 21.50 -15.73
CA PRO A 54 -3.75 20.49 -16.29
C PRO A 54 -2.33 20.98 -16.01
N PHE A 55 -1.53 20.18 -15.31
CA PHE A 55 -0.15 20.54 -14.99
C PHE A 55 0.53 20.90 -16.33
N LYS A 56 0.75 22.20 -16.57
CA LYS A 56 1.78 22.62 -17.51
C LYS A 56 3.06 22.06 -16.91
N MET A 57 3.50 20.90 -17.39
CA MET A 57 4.82 20.39 -17.10
C MET A 57 5.80 21.53 -17.35
N SER A 58 6.44 21.96 -16.27
CA SER A 58 7.71 22.65 -16.21
C SER A 58 8.41 22.82 -17.57
N SER A 59 8.41 24.05 -18.08
CA SER A 59 9.70 24.67 -18.34
C SER A 59 10.43 24.71 -16.99
N GLY A 60 11.70 24.29 -16.96
CA GLY A 60 12.48 23.99 -15.76
C GLY A 60 12.50 25.11 -14.69
N PRO A 61 13.20 24.88 -13.56
CA PRO A 61 13.25 25.87 -12.48
C PRO A 61 13.73 27.21 -13.06
N LYS A 62 12.84 28.20 -13.13
CA LYS A 62 13.24 29.58 -13.38
C LYS A 62 14.04 30.03 -12.17
N ILE A 63 15.35 29.90 -12.28
CA ILE A 63 16.31 30.63 -11.48
C ILE A 63 16.06 32.10 -11.80
N GLY A 64 15.33 32.80 -10.94
CA GLY A 64 15.11 34.24 -11.08
C GLY A 64 13.75 34.71 -10.57
N GLU A 65 13.80 35.47 -9.47
CA GLU A 65 12.90 36.58 -9.15
C GLU A 65 11.43 36.26 -8.82
N ASN A 66 11.16 35.98 -7.55
CA ASN A 66 10.40 36.90 -6.69
C ASN A 66 10.35 36.40 -5.24
N LYS A 67 11.01 37.15 -4.34
CA LYS A 67 10.75 37.13 -2.90
C LYS A 67 9.54 38.04 -2.67
N GLY A 68 8.36 37.48 -2.53
CA GLY A 68 7.16 38.25 -2.18
C GLY A 68 5.91 37.40 -2.32
N GLU A 69 5.30 37.07 -1.17
CA GLU A 69 4.00 36.41 -1.00
C GLU A 69 3.89 34.99 -1.60
N SER A 70 4.16 33.98 -0.76
CA SER A 70 3.69 32.62 -1.04
C SER A 70 2.17 32.65 -1.09
N ASN A 71 1.59 32.43 -2.25
CA ASN A 71 0.15 32.24 -2.40
C ASN A 71 -0.28 31.13 -1.43
N GLU A 72 -1.44 31.23 -0.77
CA GLU A 72 -1.94 30.19 0.16
C GLU A 72 -2.01 28.79 -0.47
N LEU A 73 -1.98 28.69 -1.80
CA LEU A 73 -1.84 27.45 -2.57
C LEU A 73 -0.46 26.77 -2.43
N ASP A 74 0.59 27.51 -2.07
CA ASP A 74 1.96 27.01 -1.93
C ASP A 74 2.20 26.24 -0.62
N ASP A 75 1.41 26.51 0.42
CA ASP A 75 1.52 25.82 1.72
C ASP A 75 0.75 24.50 1.77
N ILE A 76 0.34 23.93 0.64
CA ILE A 76 -0.47 22.70 0.64
C ILE A 76 0.31 21.52 0.04
N THR A 77 0.15 20.36 0.67
CA THR A 77 0.56 19.06 0.13
C THR A 77 -0.55 18.01 0.34
N VAL A 78 -0.41 16.86 -0.31
CA VAL A 78 -1.32 15.72 -0.13
C VAL A 78 -0.58 14.63 0.62
N PHE A 79 -1.06 14.28 1.81
CA PHE A 79 -0.65 13.10 2.55
C PHE A 79 -1.57 11.95 2.19
N TYR A 80 -1.01 10.86 1.68
CA TYR A 80 -1.76 9.64 1.42
C TYR A 80 -1.90 8.85 2.73
N ALA A 81 -3.05 8.98 3.38
CA ALA A 81 -3.28 8.47 4.72
C ALA A 81 -3.56 6.97 4.77
N GLY A 82 -4.02 6.36 3.68
CA GLY A 82 -4.27 4.92 3.67
C GLY A 82 -4.40 4.34 2.28
N VAL A 83 -3.92 3.12 2.11
CA VAL A 83 -3.94 2.35 0.88
C VAL A 83 -4.48 0.95 1.17
N GLU A 84 -5.34 0.46 0.30
CA GLU A 84 -5.79 -0.92 0.28
C GLU A 84 -5.67 -1.48 -1.13
N VAL A 85 -5.07 -2.65 -1.25
CA VAL A 85 -4.85 -3.35 -2.52
C VAL A 85 -5.34 -4.77 -2.35
N GLU A 86 -6.11 -5.27 -3.30
CA GLU A 86 -6.69 -6.62 -3.26
C GLU A 86 -6.58 -7.28 -4.64
N LEU A 87 -6.16 -8.54 -4.66
CA LEU A 87 -6.09 -9.35 -5.87
C LEU A 87 -7.47 -9.94 -6.19
N ALA A 88 -7.78 -10.01 -7.49
CA ALA A 88 -9.00 -10.66 -7.98
C ALA A 88 -9.00 -12.16 -7.73
N GLU A 89 -7.84 -12.82 -7.93
CA GLU A 89 -7.70 -14.25 -7.66
C GLU A 89 -7.60 -14.50 -6.15
N GLU A 90 -8.55 -15.24 -5.58
CA GLU A 90 -8.52 -15.61 -4.16
C GLU A 90 -7.46 -16.65 -3.81
N THR A 91 -7.05 -17.48 -4.79
CA THR A 91 -6.14 -18.60 -4.57
C THR A 91 -4.80 -18.30 -5.19
N PRO A 92 -3.69 -18.43 -4.44
CA PRO A 92 -2.35 -18.17 -4.96
C PRO A 92 -1.97 -19.18 -6.04
N LYS A 93 -1.40 -18.69 -7.14
CA LYS A 93 -0.82 -19.50 -8.22
C LYS A 93 0.68 -19.24 -8.29
N PHE A 94 1.49 -20.19 -7.83
CA PHE A 94 2.96 -20.07 -7.86
C PHE A 94 3.56 -20.38 -9.24
N LYS A 95 2.86 -21.19 -10.05
CA LYS A 95 3.25 -21.51 -11.43
C LYS A 95 2.16 -21.01 -12.38
N ARG A 96 2.45 -20.02 -13.21
CA ARG A 96 1.52 -19.51 -14.24
C ARG A 96 2.15 -19.72 -15.62
N GLU A 97 1.44 -20.44 -16.48
CA GLU A 97 1.76 -20.53 -17.91
C GLU A 97 1.28 -19.25 -18.60
N GLY A 98 2.08 -18.20 -18.55
CA GLY A 98 1.73 -16.93 -19.20
C GLY A 98 2.71 -15.82 -18.84
N THR A 99 3.27 -15.15 -19.83
CA THR A 99 4.21 -14.04 -19.60
C THR A 99 3.45 -12.71 -19.51
N PRO A 100 3.63 -11.94 -18.42
CA PRO A 100 3.10 -10.58 -18.32
C PRO A 100 3.57 -9.63 -19.43
N ALA A 101 4.59 -10.03 -20.20
CA ALA A 101 5.12 -9.30 -21.35
C ALA A 101 4.10 -9.06 -22.48
N SER A 102 3.06 -9.89 -22.58
CA SER A 102 2.02 -9.73 -23.60
C SER A 102 0.76 -9.01 -23.12
N LEU A 103 0.74 -8.58 -21.85
CA LEU A 103 -0.45 -8.03 -21.20
C LEU A 103 -0.38 -6.51 -21.08
N PHE A 104 -1.52 -5.88 -21.33
CA PHE A 104 -1.76 -4.45 -21.20
C PHE A 104 -2.77 -4.19 -20.08
N LEU A 105 -2.56 -3.10 -19.36
CA LEU A 105 -3.43 -2.61 -18.29
C LEU A 105 -4.63 -1.88 -18.88
N TYR A 106 -5.80 -2.11 -18.28
CA TYR A 106 -6.96 -1.22 -18.29
C TYR A 106 -7.31 -0.91 -16.84
N ALA A 107 -7.13 0.35 -16.42
CA ALA A 107 -7.47 0.82 -15.09
C ALA A 107 -8.65 1.79 -15.17
N GLN A 108 -9.68 1.55 -14.38
CA GLN A 108 -10.81 2.46 -14.20
C GLN A 108 -10.80 2.98 -12.77
N LEU A 109 -10.74 4.29 -12.61
CA LEU A 109 -10.49 4.98 -11.35
C LEU A 109 -11.61 5.98 -11.07
N TRP A 110 -12.18 5.94 -9.86
CA TRP A 110 -13.24 6.83 -9.41
C TRP A 110 -12.85 7.55 -8.13
N LEU A 111 -13.44 8.73 -7.91
CA LEU A 111 -13.53 9.29 -6.57
C LEU A 111 -14.63 8.56 -5.79
N SER A 112 -14.30 8.05 -4.60
CA SER A 112 -15.25 7.35 -3.72
C SER A 112 -15.86 8.27 -2.65
N HIS A 113 -15.16 9.33 -2.26
CA HIS A 113 -15.70 10.38 -1.40
C HIS A 113 -14.88 11.66 -1.50
N VAL A 114 -15.49 12.79 -1.14
CA VAL A 114 -14.85 14.10 -1.01
C VAL A 114 -15.38 14.75 0.27
N GLY A 115 -14.52 14.84 1.28
CA GLY A 115 -14.77 15.52 2.54
C GLY A 115 -14.29 16.97 2.53
N VAL A 116 -14.10 17.54 3.72
CA VAL A 116 -13.58 18.90 3.89
C VAL A 116 -12.08 18.97 3.55
N SER A 117 -11.29 18.06 4.12
CA SER A 117 -9.83 17.99 3.94
C SER A 117 -9.37 16.70 3.26
N SER A 118 -10.26 15.72 3.04
CA SER A 118 -9.90 14.39 2.54
C SER A 118 -10.67 14.00 1.29
N ASN A 119 -10.09 13.10 0.51
CA ASN A 119 -10.77 12.47 -0.62
C ASN A 119 -10.37 11.00 -0.72
N GLY A 120 -11.30 10.18 -1.21
CA GLY A 120 -11.08 8.76 -1.47
C GLY A 120 -11.06 8.48 -2.95
N LEU A 121 -10.23 7.51 -3.33
CA LEU A 121 -10.13 6.96 -4.67
C LEU A 121 -10.38 5.46 -4.60
N CYS A 122 -11.11 4.94 -5.58
CA CYS A 122 -11.30 3.51 -5.79
C CYS A 122 -10.91 3.19 -7.24
N GLY A 123 -10.25 2.07 -7.46
CA GLY A 123 -9.79 1.63 -8.76
C GLY A 123 -10.07 0.16 -8.97
N LYS A 124 -10.49 -0.19 -10.19
CA LYS A 124 -10.53 -1.56 -10.69
C LYS A 124 -9.51 -1.69 -11.82
N LEU A 125 -8.65 -2.69 -11.71
CA LEU A 125 -7.58 -2.94 -12.66
C LEU A 125 -7.87 -4.24 -13.40
N PHE A 126 -7.66 -4.21 -14.71
CA PHE A 126 -7.84 -5.34 -15.61
C PHE A 126 -6.61 -5.50 -16.50
N SER A 127 -6.38 -6.71 -16.99
CA SER A 127 -5.42 -7.01 -18.03
C SER A 127 -6.11 -7.49 -19.30
N PHE A 128 -5.51 -7.24 -20.45
CA PHE A 128 -5.93 -7.80 -21.73
C PHE A 128 -4.69 -8.03 -22.61
N LYS A 129 -4.80 -8.93 -23.59
CA LYS A 129 -3.76 -9.10 -24.61
C LYS A 129 -3.89 -8.02 -25.68
N LYS A 130 -2.82 -7.78 -26.42
CA LYS A 130 -2.86 -6.90 -27.59
C LYS A 130 -4.02 -7.31 -28.51
N ASP A 131 -4.81 -6.33 -28.94
CA ASP A 131 -5.96 -6.51 -29.85
C ASP A 131 -7.15 -7.29 -29.25
N GLU A 132 -7.14 -7.58 -27.94
CA GLU A 132 -8.20 -8.28 -27.20
C GLU A 132 -8.77 -7.43 -26.04
N GLU A 133 -8.92 -6.11 -26.19
CA GLU A 133 -9.39 -5.20 -25.12
C GLU A 133 -10.81 -5.53 -24.61
N ASP A 134 -11.64 -6.18 -25.42
CA ASP A 134 -12.96 -6.65 -25.00
C ASP A 134 -12.88 -7.85 -24.04
N CYS A 135 -11.76 -8.59 -24.04
CA CYS A 135 -11.51 -9.77 -23.20
C CYS A 135 -10.72 -9.41 -21.91
N ARG A 136 -11.16 -8.37 -21.20
CA ARG A 136 -10.50 -7.91 -19.96
C ARG A 136 -10.63 -8.92 -18.81
N GLU A 137 -9.50 -9.36 -18.27
CA GLU A 137 -9.40 -10.15 -17.04
C GLU A 137 -9.22 -9.22 -15.84
N PHE A 138 -10.04 -9.38 -14.80
CA PHE A 138 -9.92 -8.58 -13.57
C PHE A 138 -8.65 -8.97 -12.80
N LEU A 139 -7.76 -8.01 -12.53
CA LEU A 139 -6.52 -8.21 -11.77
C LEU A 139 -6.72 -7.98 -10.28
N GLY A 140 -7.50 -6.97 -9.93
CA GLY A 140 -7.65 -6.56 -8.54
C GLY A 140 -8.23 -5.17 -8.36
N SER A 141 -8.44 -4.82 -7.09
CA SER A 141 -8.94 -3.52 -6.67
C SER A 141 -7.87 -2.72 -5.92
N PHE A 142 -8.01 -1.41 -6.00
CA PHE A 142 -7.14 -0.45 -5.33
C PHE A 142 -7.99 0.62 -4.67
N LYS A 143 -7.66 1.00 -3.44
CA LYS A 143 -8.30 2.12 -2.75
C LYS A 143 -7.23 2.99 -2.11
N LEU A 144 -7.44 4.29 -2.15
CA LEU A 144 -6.51 5.28 -1.63
C LEU A 144 -7.28 6.41 -0.95
N THR A 145 -6.83 6.80 0.24
CA THR A 145 -7.32 7.99 0.92
C THR A 145 -6.23 9.05 0.92
N GLY A 146 -6.52 10.22 0.36
CA GLY A 146 -5.68 11.41 0.42
C GLY A 146 -6.23 12.41 1.42
N VAL A 147 -5.34 13.11 2.11
CA VAL A 147 -5.64 14.22 3.01
C VAL A 147 -4.82 15.43 2.57
N THR A 148 -5.48 16.56 2.40
CA THR A 148 -4.86 17.86 2.18
C THR A 148 -4.27 18.34 3.50
N VAL A 149 -2.98 18.66 3.50
CA VAL A 149 -2.21 19.00 4.70
C VAL A 149 -1.40 20.26 4.44
N SER A 150 -1.29 21.13 5.43
CA SER A 150 -0.40 22.30 5.37
C SER A 150 1.07 21.86 5.52
N ARG A 151 1.96 22.33 4.64
CA ARG A 151 3.40 22.03 4.70
C ARG A 151 4.05 22.64 5.94
N THR A 152 3.53 23.79 6.38
CA THR A 152 4.03 24.54 7.54
C THR A 152 3.53 23.94 8.85
N THR A 153 2.21 23.81 9.01
CA THR A 153 1.62 23.39 10.29
C THR A 153 1.55 21.87 10.46
N ARG A 154 1.69 21.12 9.35
CA ARG A 154 1.52 19.66 9.30
C ARG A 154 0.15 19.18 9.80
N LYS A 155 -0.86 20.04 9.71
CA LYS A 155 -2.24 19.73 10.08
C LYS A 155 -3.13 19.63 8.84
N PRO A 156 -4.20 18.81 8.88
CA PRO A 156 -5.19 18.77 7.81
C PRO A 156 -5.75 20.17 7.53
N THR A 157 -5.79 20.55 6.27
CA THR A 157 -6.38 21.81 5.79
C THR A 157 -7.49 21.54 4.79
N PRO A 158 -8.46 22.45 4.63
CA PRO A 158 -9.52 22.28 3.63
C PRO A 158 -8.95 22.10 2.22
N ILE A 159 -9.61 21.27 1.41
CA ILE A 159 -9.30 21.14 -0.02
C ILE A 159 -9.56 22.51 -0.70
N PRO A 160 -8.62 23.06 -1.49
CA PRO A 160 -8.82 24.33 -2.19
C PRO A 160 -10.09 24.33 -3.05
N ALA A 161 -10.86 25.42 -3.00
CA ALA A 161 -12.19 25.50 -3.59
C ALA A 161 -12.26 25.04 -5.06
N PRO A 162 -11.36 25.45 -5.99
CA PRO A 162 -11.43 25.00 -7.38
C PRO A 162 -11.26 23.49 -7.54
N ARG A 163 -10.41 22.88 -6.71
CA ARG A 163 -10.18 21.43 -6.71
C ARG A 163 -11.36 20.70 -6.07
N LEU A 164 -11.90 21.24 -4.98
CA LEU A 164 -13.06 20.70 -4.29
C LEU A 164 -14.30 20.65 -5.20
N GLU A 165 -14.57 21.73 -5.93
CA GLU A 165 -15.68 21.83 -6.88
C GLU A 165 -15.54 20.81 -8.02
N MET A 166 -14.36 20.70 -8.61
CA MET A 166 -14.07 19.69 -9.63
C MET A 166 -14.30 18.27 -9.11
N MET A 167 -13.76 17.95 -7.93
CA MET A 167 -13.92 16.61 -7.35
C MET A 167 -15.40 16.30 -7.05
N ARG A 168 -16.17 17.28 -6.58
CA ARG A 168 -17.62 17.14 -6.37
C ARG A 168 -18.37 16.94 -7.68
N SER A 169 -18.00 17.65 -8.73
CA SER A 169 -18.55 17.46 -10.08
C SER A 169 -18.31 16.03 -10.59
N LEU A 170 -17.10 15.51 -10.43
CA LEU A 170 -16.78 14.13 -10.83
C LEU A 170 -17.57 13.10 -10.02
N ILE A 171 -17.70 13.28 -8.70
CA ILE A 171 -18.55 12.40 -7.87
C ILE A 171 -20.01 12.46 -8.31
N ALA A 172 -20.53 13.64 -8.64
CA ALA A 172 -21.93 13.80 -9.03
C ALA A 172 -22.29 13.07 -10.35
N LYS A 173 -21.30 12.82 -11.22
CA LYS A 173 -21.49 12.01 -12.43
C LYS A 173 -21.66 10.51 -12.12
N ASN A 174 -21.10 10.04 -11.01
CA ASN A 174 -21.17 8.65 -10.61
C ASN A 174 -22.37 8.43 -9.68
N THR A 175 -23.50 7.99 -10.23
CA THR A 175 -24.72 7.70 -9.45
C THR A 175 -24.53 6.59 -8.41
N ALA A 176 -23.54 5.71 -8.60
CA ALA A 176 -23.18 4.65 -7.66
C ALA A 176 -22.03 5.04 -6.72
N ALA A 177 -21.60 6.31 -6.68
CA ALA A 177 -20.48 6.74 -5.84
C ALA A 177 -20.69 6.45 -4.35
N SER A 178 -21.93 6.52 -3.86
CA SER A 178 -22.27 6.18 -2.46
C SER A 178 -22.05 4.71 -2.13
N GLU A 179 -22.07 3.83 -3.12
CA GLU A 179 -21.85 2.40 -2.98
C GLU A 179 -20.37 2.02 -3.08
N LEU A 180 -19.52 2.96 -3.52
CA LEU A 180 -18.09 2.70 -3.61
C LEU A 180 -17.50 2.48 -2.21
N PRO A 181 -16.80 1.36 -2.00
CA PRO A 181 -16.25 1.02 -0.70
C PRO A 181 -15.26 2.08 -0.23
N ARG A 182 -15.47 2.56 0.99
CA ARG A 182 -14.57 3.50 1.67
C ARG A 182 -13.53 2.73 2.46
N VAL A 183 -12.30 3.24 2.51
CA VAL A 183 -11.27 2.72 3.42
C VAL A 183 -11.56 3.31 4.79
N GLU A 184 -12.02 2.48 5.72
CA GLU A 184 -12.13 2.87 7.12
C GLU A 184 -10.74 3.07 7.73
N ARG A 185 -10.61 3.86 8.79
CA ARG A 185 -9.33 4.00 9.50
C ARG A 185 -9.12 2.83 10.45
N ILE A 186 -7.90 2.32 10.54
CA ILE A 186 -7.50 1.38 11.58
C ILE A 186 -7.49 2.15 12.91
N ASN A 187 -8.19 1.64 13.91
CA ASN A 187 -8.15 2.21 15.25
C ASN A 187 -6.82 1.86 15.93
N PHE A 188 -5.83 2.76 15.79
CA PHE A 188 -4.50 2.56 16.35
C PHE A 188 -4.51 2.44 17.88
N SER A 189 -5.39 3.16 18.59
CA SER A 189 -5.47 3.07 20.04
C SER A 189 -5.80 1.65 20.50
N GLN A 190 -6.82 1.04 19.88
CA GLN A 190 -7.23 -0.33 20.11
C GLN A 190 -6.13 -1.35 19.73
N LEU A 191 -5.36 -1.08 18.68
CA LEU A 191 -4.22 -1.91 18.29
C LEU A 191 -3.13 -1.87 19.37
N ASN A 192 -2.77 -0.66 19.82
CA ASN A 192 -1.67 -0.43 20.76
C ASN A 192 -1.97 -0.98 22.16
N GLU A 193 -3.23 -0.97 22.59
CA GLU A 193 -3.66 -1.57 23.87
C GLU A 193 -3.35 -3.07 23.95
N ARG A 194 -3.48 -3.78 22.83
CA ARG A 194 -3.24 -5.23 22.78
C ARG A 194 -1.78 -5.62 22.57
N CYS A 195 -0.98 -4.68 22.13
CA CYS A 195 0.32 -4.97 21.55
C CYS A 195 1.28 -3.83 21.94
N ARG A 196 2.10 -4.05 22.99
CA ARG A 196 3.09 -3.07 23.49
C ARG A 196 4.24 -2.76 22.50
N PHE A 197 4.01 -2.92 21.20
CA PHE A 197 5.01 -2.79 20.15
C PHE A 197 5.43 -1.34 19.90
N ALA A 198 4.59 -0.35 20.24
CA ALA A 198 4.97 1.05 20.09
C ALA A 198 6.20 1.45 20.90
N SER A 199 6.50 0.74 22.00
CA SER A 199 7.63 1.02 22.88
C SER A 199 8.86 0.15 22.63
N VAL A 200 8.79 -0.82 21.73
CA VAL A 200 9.88 -1.78 21.51
C VAL A 200 11.00 -1.11 20.73
N ARG A 201 12.18 -1.00 21.37
CA ARG A 201 13.37 -0.33 20.83
C ARG A 201 14.38 -1.28 20.23
N SER A 202 14.37 -2.56 20.62
CA SER A 202 15.35 -3.55 20.14
C SER A 202 14.70 -4.85 19.65
N HIS A 203 15.46 -5.64 18.87
CA HIS A 203 15.02 -6.98 18.46
C HIS A 203 14.79 -7.89 19.68
N GLU A 204 15.61 -7.78 20.72
CA GLU A 204 15.48 -8.56 21.95
C GLU A 204 14.22 -8.19 22.72
N GLU A 205 13.92 -6.90 22.87
CA GLU A 205 12.67 -6.45 23.49
C GLU A 205 11.44 -6.95 22.72
N PHE A 206 11.52 -6.97 21.37
CA PHE A 206 10.47 -7.53 20.55
C PHE A 206 10.34 -9.04 20.78
N ALA A 207 11.45 -9.77 20.72
CA ALA A 207 11.48 -11.22 20.87
C ALA A 207 10.97 -11.66 22.25
N CYS A 208 11.25 -10.89 23.30
CA CYS A 208 10.71 -11.10 24.64
C CYS A 208 9.22 -10.74 24.75
N ALA A 209 8.72 -9.81 23.94
CA ALA A 209 7.32 -9.40 23.92
C ALA A 209 6.45 -10.24 22.96
N LEU A 210 7.07 -10.99 22.05
CA LEU A 210 6.35 -11.82 21.10
C LEU A 210 5.69 -13.00 21.83
N PRO A 211 4.35 -13.16 21.73
CA PRO A 211 3.69 -14.30 22.34
C PRO A 211 4.22 -15.60 21.74
N SER A 212 4.43 -16.61 22.59
CA SER A 212 4.61 -17.99 22.15
C SER A 212 3.28 -18.71 22.26
N HIS A 213 2.90 -19.52 21.26
CA HIS A 213 1.72 -20.37 21.37
C HIS A 213 2.11 -21.77 21.86
N PRO A 214 1.48 -22.31 22.92
CA PRO A 214 1.89 -23.58 23.54
C PRO A 214 1.99 -24.75 22.57
N ALA A 215 1.12 -24.79 21.55
CA ALA A 215 1.07 -25.89 20.58
C ALA A 215 2.27 -25.95 19.62
N VAL A 216 3.08 -24.90 19.53
CA VAL A 216 4.18 -24.77 18.56
C VAL A 216 5.49 -24.32 19.17
N ALA A 217 5.59 -24.25 20.51
CA ALA A 217 6.85 -23.95 21.17
C ALA A 217 7.96 -24.93 20.69
N PRO A 218 9.17 -24.44 20.39
CA PRO A 218 9.71 -23.11 20.66
C PRO A 218 9.52 -22.06 19.53
N LEU A 219 8.66 -22.32 18.54
CA LEU A 219 8.48 -21.41 17.40
C LEU A 219 7.81 -20.10 17.83
N LYS A 220 8.32 -18.98 17.27
CA LYS A 220 7.76 -17.64 17.46
C LYS A 220 6.56 -17.40 16.53
N VAL A 221 5.56 -16.65 17.00
CA VAL A 221 4.35 -16.28 16.22
C VAL A 221 4.35 -14.84 15.72
N GLY A 222 5.50 -14.17 15.77
CA GLY A 222 5.69 -12.86 15.16
C GLY A 222 7.11 -12.70 14.66
N TYR A 223 7.35 -11.62 13.92
CA TYR A 223 8.60 -11.40 13.20
C TYR A 223 8.94 -9.91 13.12
N ARG A 224 10.21 -9.54 13.26
CA ARG A 224 10.68 -8.16 13.10
C ARG A 224 11.81 -8.12 12.10
N ARG A 225 11.77 -7.15 11.20
CA ARG A 225 12.87 -6.86 10.29
C ARG A 225 13.16 -5.37 10.27
N GLU A 226 14.44 -5.05 10.25
CA GLU A 226 14.94 -3.68 10.16
C GLU A 226 15.60 -3.43 8.81
N PHE A 227 15.39 -2.23 8.27
CA PHE A 227 15.90 -1.77 6.98
C PHE A 227 16.64 -0.47 7.21
N HIS A 228 17.93 -0.45 6.88
CA HIS A 228 18.68 0.80 6.80
C HIS A 228 18.15 1.60 5.61
N LEU A 229 17.83 2.88 5.85
CA LEU A 229 17.30 3.75 4.82
C LEU A 229 18.42 4.25 3.91
N ARG A 230 18.18 4.20 2.60
CA ARG A 230 19.10 4.70 1.57
C ARG A 230 18.52 5.96 0.95
N GLU A 231 19.38 6.73 0.28
CA GLU A 231 18.97 7.95 -0.42
C GLU A 231 17.81 7.70 -1.41
N THR A 232 17.83 6.56 -2.10
CA THR A 232 16.78 6.15 -3.07
C THR A 232 15.44 5.83 -2.44
N ASP A 233 15.38 5.66 -1.12
CA ASP A 233 14.15 5.31 -0.41
C ASP A 233 13.29 6.55 -0.11
N PHE A 234 13.83 7.76 -0.31
CA PHE A 234 13.15 9.03 -0.07
C PHE A 234 12.50 9.61 -1.33
N ASP A 235 11.37 10.29 -1.14
CA ASP A 235 10.68 11.05 -2.17
C ASP A 235 11.22 12.48 -2.29
N PHE A 236 10.65 13.25 -3.22
CA PHE A 236 11.03 14.65 -3.44
C PHE A 236 10.75 15.57 -2.24
N ASN A 237 9.88 15.16 -1.31
CA ASN A 237 9.59 15.89 -0.07
C ASN A 237 10.55 15.51 1.07
N ARG A 238 11.55 14.65 0.80
CA ARG A 238 12.50 14.13 1.78
C ARG A 238 11.84 13.30 2.89
N HIS A 239 10.81 12.54 2.54
CA HIS A 239 10.24 11.50 3.41
C HIS A 239 10.33 10.14 2.72
N VAL A 240 10.29 9.06 3.50
CA VAL A 240 10.30 7.72 2.93
C VAL A 240 9.09 7.54 1.99
N ASN A 241 9.37 7.09 0.78
CA ASN A 241 8.35 6.85 -0.22
C ASN A 241 7.39 5.74 0.25
N GLN A 242 6.09 5.96 0.11
CA GLN A 242 5.07 5.00 0.52
C GLN A 242 5.14 3.66 -0.23
N VAL A 243 5.56 3.68 -1.51
CA VAL A 243 5.80 2.45 -2.28
C VAL A 243 6.96 1.65 -1.66
N VAL A 244 7.97 2.34 -1.11
CA VAL A 244 9.07 1.69 -0.39
C VAL A 244 8.57 1.08 0.92
N THR A 245 7.68 1.76 1.64
CA THR A 245 7.07 1.22 2.87
C THR A 245 6.33 -0.10 2.59
N ILE A 246 5.50 -0.15 1.54
CA ILE A 246 4.81 -1.40 1.13
C ILE A 246 5.83 -2.49 0.78
N THR A 247 6.91 -2.13 0.07
CA THR A 247 7.97 -3.06 -0.29
C THR A 247 8.69 -3.63 0.95
N MET A 248 8.95 -2.80 1.96
CA MET A 248 9.54 -3.24 3.24
C MET A 248 8.61 -4.19 4.00
N VAL A 249 7.29 -3.94 3.99
CA VAL A 249 6.30 -4.85 4.58
C VAL A 249 6.34 -6.23 3.89
N ILE A 250 6.29 -6.25 2.56
CA ILE A 250 6.35 -7.49 1.78
C ILE A 250 7.68 -8.22 1.99
N ASN A 251 8.80 -7.50 2.00
CA ASN A 251 10.10 -8.11 2.26
C ASN A 251 10.25 -8.65 3.68
N THR A 252 9.56 -8.04 4.65
CA THR A 252 9.51 -8.56 6.02
C THR A 252 8.74 -9.87 6.06
N PHE A 253 7.61 -9.95 5.35
CA PHE A 253 6.84 -11.18 5.22
C PHE A 253 7.64 -12.30 4.54
N ARG A 254 8.27 -12.04 3.39
CA ARG A 254 9.15 -13.01 2.71
C ARG A 254 10.27 -13.52 3.61
N ALA A 255 10.87 -12.64 4.42
CA ALA A 255 11.91 -13.05 5.36
C ALA A 255 11.37 -13.92 6.50
N ALA A 256 10.17 -13.60 7.01
CA ALA A 256 9.51 -14.42 8.02
C ALA A 256 9.26 -15.85 7.49
N LEU A 257 8.80 -15.99 6.25
CA LEU A 257 8.59 -17.28 5.59
C LEU A 257 9.87 -18.11 5.43
N GLY A 258 11.04 -17.47 5.42
CA GLY A 258 12.34 -18.14 5.38
C GLY A 258 12.97 -18.39 6.75
N ASP A 259 12.35 -17.92 7.85
CA ASP A 259 12.88 -18.07 9.20
C ASP A 259 12.29 -19.29 9.91
N ASN A 260 13.09 -20.36 9.97
CA ASN A 260 12.77 -21.63 10.62
C ASN A 260 12.59 -21.54 12.15
N THR A 261 12.86 -20.39 12.77
CA THR A 261 12.58 -20.15 14.20
C THR A 261 11.15 -19.65 14.45
N THR A 262 10.35 -19.50 13.38
CA THR A 262 8.98 -18.99 13.43
C THR A 262 7.98 -19.99 12.87
N ILE A 263 6.69 -19.69 13.01
CA ILE A 263 5.62 -20.49 12.40
C ILE A 263 5.42 -20.21 10.89
N PHE A 264 5.94 -19.09 10.38
CA PHE A 264 5.63 -18.60 9.03
C PHE A 264 6.05 -19.55 7.90
N PRO A 265 7.16 -20.31 7.96
CA PRO A 265 7.50 -21.29 6.92
C PRO A 265 6.42 -22.32 6.64
N ARG A 266 5.51 -22.59 7.59
CA ARG A 266 4.38 -23.51 7.42
C ARG A 266 3.39 -23.07 6.34
N LEU A 267 3.39 -21.79 5.98
CA LEU A 267 2.53 -21.24 4.94
C LEU A 267 2.99 -21.61 3.51
N LEU A 268 4.28 -21.92 3.33
CA LEU A 268 4.83 -22.25 2.02
C LEU A 268 4.48 -23.68 1.62
N ASP A 269 4.13 -23.87 0.35
CA ASP A 269 4.04 -25.23 -0.20
C ASP A 269 5.46 -25.81 -0.38
N THR A 270 5.55 -27.13 -0.53
CA THR A 270 6.80 -27.80 -0.85
C THR A 270 7.38 -27.18 -2.12
N ASP A 271 8.68 -26.94 -2.12
CA ASP A 271 9.43 -26.37 -3.25
C ASP A 271 9.10 -24.91 -3.60
N VAL A 272 8.27 -24.21 -2.83
CA VAL A 272 8.06 -22.77 -3.01
C VAL A 272 9.16 -22.00 -2.28
N HIS A 273 9.88 -21.16 -3.01
CA HIS A 273 10.93 -20.33 -2.42
C HIS A 273 10.32 -19.19 -1.58
N PRO A 274 10.89 -18.81 -0.42
CA PRO A 274 10.35 -17.71 0.40
C PRO A 274 10.21 -16.36 -0.33
N LEU A 275 11.00 -16.13 -1.39
CA LEU A 275 10.89 -14.93 -2.23
C LEU A 275 9.62 -14.87 -3.06
N ASP A 276 8.98 -16.02 -3.32
CA ASP A 276 7.71 -16.11 -4.04
C ASP A 276 6.52 -16.08 -3.07
N GLY A 277 6.82 -16.06 -1.78
CA GLY A 277 5.85 -16.14 -0.70
C GLY A 277 4.89 -14.95 -0.63
N ASP A 278 5.23 -13.81 -1.20
CA ASP A 278 4.30 -12.67 -1.32
C ASP A 278 3.11 -12.96 -2.24
N LEU A 279 3.18 -13.99 -3.08
CA LEU A 279 1.99 -14.54 -3.73
C LEU A 279 0.99 -15.09 -2.72
N LEU A 280 1.31 -15.32 -1.44
CA LEU A 280 0.29 -15.66 -0.44
C LEU A 280 -0.61 -14.46 -0.09
N ILE A 281 -0.12 -13.24 -0.29
CA ILE A 281 -0.84 -12.02 0.08
C ILE A 281 -1.93 -11.76 -0.94
N ARG A 282 -3.19 -11.85 -0.50
CA ARG A 282 -4.37 -11.58 -1.33
C ARG A 282 -4.85 -10.14 -1.19
N ARG A 283 -4.68 -9.56 0.00
CA ARG A 283 -4.98 -8.15 0.27
C ARG A 283 -3.94 -7.55 1.19
N LEU A 284 -3.58 -6.30 0.94
CA LEU A 284 -2.72 -5.50 1.79
C LEU A 284 -3.44 -4.19 2.09
N ARG A 285 -3.59 -3.87 3.38
CA ARG A 285 -4.08 -2.57 3.85
C ARG A 285 -3.04 -1.92 4.73
N ILE A 286 -2.73 -0.66 4.46
CA ILE A 286 -1.81 0.17 5.23
C ILE A 286 -2.44 1.53 5.51
N ASP A 287 -2.45 1.91 6.77
CA ASP A 287 -2.85 3.22 7.26
C ASP A 287 -1.58 3.95 7.73
N TYR A 288 -1.22 5.00 6.98
CA TYR A 288 -0.13 5.88 7.36
C TYR A 288 -0.59 6.79 8.51
N VAL A 289 0.27 6.90 9.52
CA VAL A 289 0.07 7.69 10.74
C VAL A 289 0.96 8.93 10.70
N ARG A 290 2.23 8.75 10.31
CA ARG A 290 3.24 9.81 10.29
C ARG A 290 4.30 9.54 9.21
N GLU A 291 4.75 10.60 8.54
CA GLU A 291 5.87 10.52 7.59
C GLU A 291 7.19 10.22 8.32
N VAL A 292 8.08 9.44 7.68
CA VAL A 292 9.44 9.18 8.16
C VAL A 292 10.39 10.10 7.39
N PRO A 293 10.99 11.12 8.03
CA PRO A 293 11.89 12.05 7.36
C PRO A 293 13.26 11.45 7.00
N ALA A 294 13.97 12.12 6.10
CA ALA A 294 15.27 11.68 5.57
C ALA A 294 16.45 11.66 6.57
N ASP A 295 16.27 12.21 7.77
CA ASP A 295 17.25 12.17 8.86
C ASP A 295 17.16 10.89 9.72
N HIS A 296 16.25 9.97 9.37
CA HIS A 296 16.11 8.68 10.04
C HIS A 296 17.12 7.67 9.52
N ALA A 297 17.66 6.86 10.41
CA ALA A 297 18.65 5.85 10.06
C ALA A 297 18.01 4.58 9.48
N ALA A 298 16.85 4.20 10.01
CA ALA A 298 16.22 2.93 9.68
C ALA A 298 14.71 2.99 9.75
N MET A 299 14.09 1.95 9.17
CA MET A 299 12.71 1.58 9.42
C MET A 299 12.65 0.14 9.89
N ALA A 300 11.77 -0.14 10.86
CA ALA A 300 11.46 -1.49 11.28
C ALA A 300 10.02 -1.86 10.94
N VAL A 301 9.81 -3.09 10.50
CA VAL A 301 8.50 -3.68 10.31
C VAL A 301 8.36 -4.86 11.26
N MET A 302 7.23 -4.92 11.95
CA MET A 302 6.86 -5.99 12.86
C MET A 302 5.59 -6.67 12.36
N LEU A 303 5.59 -8.00 12.33
CA LEU A 303 4.45 -8.85 11.97
C LEU A 303 3.94 -9.60 13.20
N PHE A 304 2.63 -9.66 13.39
CA PHE A 304 1.99 -10.31 14.54
C PHE A 304 0.51 -10.63 14.26
N PHE A 305 -0.08 -11.51 15.08
CA PHE A 305 -1.52 -11.81 15.04
C PHE A 305 -2.25 -11.03 16.14
N GLN A 306 -3.41 -10.44 15.80
CA GLN A 306 -4.24 -9.72 16.77
C GLN A 306 -5.25 -10.64 17.47
N ASP A 307 -5.57 -11.78 16.86
CA ASP A 307 -6.55 -12.75 17.33
C ASP A 307 -6.00 -14.18 17.21
N ASP A 308 -6.44 -15.05 18.13
CA ASP A 308 -5.98 -16.43 18.21
C ASP A 308 -6.43 -17.26 17.01
N VAL A 309 -7.58 -16.95 16.40
CA VAL A 309 -8.12 -17.71 15.25
C VAL A 309 -7.19 -17.58 14.04
N SER A 310 -6.73 -16.36 13.74
CA SER A 310 -5.77 -16.09 12.68
C SER A 310 -4.45 -16.82 12.93
N MET A 311 -3.97 -16.80 14.18
CA MET A 311 -2.76 -17.51 14.57
C MET A 311 -2.92 -19.04 14.41
N ASP A 312 -4.03 -19.60 14.90
CA ASP A 312 -4.35 -21.02 14.82
C ASP A 312 -4.47 -21.51 13.37
N ASN A 313 -5.03 -20.69 12.47
CA ASN A 313 -5.09 -21.00 11.05
C ASN A 313 -3.70 -21.15 10.43
N VAL A 314 -2.72 -20.30 10.81
CA VAL A 314 -1.33 -20.44 10.34
C VAL A 314 -0.67 -21.67 10.96
N ILE A 315 -0.87 -21.90 12.26
CA ILE A 315 -0.31 -23.06 12.96
C ILE A 315 -0.79 -24.37 12.34
N ALA A 316 -2.09 -24.43 12.01
CA ALA A 316 -2.74 -25.59 11.39
C ALA A 316 -2.52 -25.68 9.88
N SER A 317 -1.94 -24.65 9.25
CA SER A 317 -1.59 -24.69 7.83
C SER A 317 -0.49 -25.74 7.62
N SER A 318 -0.68 -26.56 6.59
CA SER A 318 0.35 -27.49 6.12
C SER A 318 0.44 -27.45 4.61
N THR A 319 1.56 -27.95 4.11
CA THR A 319 1.75 -28.30 2.70
C THR A 319 0.53 -29.06 2.18
N ASN A 320 -0.10 -28.51 1.13
CA ASN A 320 -1.31 -29.03 0.47
C ASN A 320 -2.63 -29.00 1.27
N SER A 321 -2.66 -28.51 2.51
CA SER A 321 -3.89 -28.43 3.31
C SER A 321 -4.33 -27.00 3.62
N ARG A 322 -4.08 -26.10 2.66
CA ARG A 322 -4.53 -24.70 2.73
C ARG A 322 -6.05 -24.62 2.85
N LYS A 323 -6.54 -24.70 4.09
CA LYS A 323 -7.94 -24.51 4.44
C LYS A 323 -8.32 -23.18 3.81
N LYS A 324 -9.41 -23.10 3.04
CA LYS A 324 -9.80 -21.91 2.27
C LYS A 324 -10.11 -20.65 3.12
N SER A 325 -9.58 -20.52 4.33
CA SER A 325 -9.64 -19.37 5.21
C SER A 325 -8.65 -18.29 4.78
N LEU A 326 -9.15 -17.05 4.75
CA LEU A 326 -8.31 -15.86 4.78
C LEU A 326 -7.90 -15.59 6.23
N THR A 327 -6.62 -15.32 6.42
CA THR A 327 -6.03 -15.09 7.74
C THR A 327 -5.44 -13.70 7.81
N GLU A 328 -5.72 -12.97 8.88
CA GLU A 328 -5.19 -11.62 9.07
C GLU A 328 -3.83 -11.68 9.78
N LEU A 329 -2.81 -11.15 9.12
CA LEU A 329 -1.52 -10.89 9.73
C LEU A 329 -1.32 -9.37 9.81
N TRP A 330 -1.22 -8.87 11.03
CA TRP A 330 -1.06 -7.46 11.30
C TRP A 330 0.40 -7.04 11.20
N PHE A 331 0.60 -5.76 10.89
CA PHE A 331 1.92 -5.17 10.92
C PHE A 331 1.93 -3.75 11.48
N ILE A 332 3.07 -3.41 12.09
CA ILE A 332 3.43 -2.05 12.49
C ILE A 332 4.73 -1.69 11.78
N VAL A 333 4.77 -0.46 11.28
CA VAL A 333 5.96 0.16 10.71
C VAL A 333 6.44 1.25 11.66
N GLN A 334 7.71 1.22 12.02
CA GLN A 334 8.37 2.21 12.86
C GLN A 334 9.42 2.99 12.06
N GLY A 335 9.47 4.30 12.27
CA GLY A 335 10.63 5.11 11.94
C GLY A 335 11.64 5.07 13.10
N ILE A 336 12.91 4.82 12.79
CA ILE A 336 14.02 4.81 13.75
C ILE A 336 14.93 6.01 13.47
N PRO A 337 14.92 7.03 14.33
CA PRO A 337 15.77 8.21 14.19
C PRO A 337 17.26 7.85 14.25
N ALA A 338 18.13 8.68 13.65
CA ALA A 338 19.58 8.49 13.74
C ALA A 338 20.17 8.87 15.12
N ALA A 339 19.54 9.81 15.82
CA ALA A 339 19.89 10.17 17.19
C ALA A 339 19.19 9.26 18.20
N GLU A 340 19.65 9.24 19.46
CA GLU A 340 19.07 8.49 20.60
C GLU A 340 17.67 9.00 21.02
N THR A 341 16.75 9.06 20.08
CA THR A 341 15.34 9.41 20.29
C THR A 341 14.48 8.19 20.07
N ASN A 342 13.30 8.19 20.70
CA ASN A 342 12.43 7.02 20.67
C ASN A 342 11.88 6.79 19.26
N PRO A 343 11.87 5.52 18.78
CA PRO A 343 11.13 5.15 17.58
C PRO A 343 9.67 5.60 17.66
N PHE A 344 9.06 5.86 16.50
CA PHE A 344 7.63 6.14 16.42
C PHE A 344 6.95 5.28 15.38
N VAL A 345 5.66 5.03 15.57
CA VAL A 345 4.83 4.32 14.59
C VAL A 345 4.53 5.26 13.41
N SER A 346 5.03 4.90 12.23
CA SER A 346 4.81 5.63 10.99
C SER A 346 3.60 5.10 10.21
N ALA A 347 3.33 3.79 10.30
CA ALA A 347 2.16 3.18 9.70
C ALA A 347 1.74 1.92 10.45
N VAL A 348 0.47 1.56 10.28
CA VAL A 348 -0.10 0.29 10.77
C VAL A 348 -0.92 -0.35 9.66
N GLY A 349 -1.06 -1.66 9.69
CA GLY A 349 -1.80 -2.33 8.65
C GLY A 349 -1.97 -3.81 8.88
N LYS A 350 -2.50 -4.47 7.85
CA LYS A 350 -2.64 -5.91 7.80
C LYS A 350 -2.50 -6.43 6.38
N VAL A 351 -1.99 -7.64 6.28
CA VAL A 351 -2.08 -8.46 5.08
C VAL A 351 -3.08 -9.58 5.34
N LEU A 352 -3.92 -9.86 4.35
CA LEU A 352 -4.77 -11.05 4.36
C LEU A 352 -4.07 -12.12 3.52
N LEU A 353 -3.77 -13.22 4.17
CA LEU A 353 -3.06 -14.36 3.62
C LEU A 353 -4.05 -15.47 3.34
N ARG A 354 -3.79 -16.24 2.28
CA ARG A 354 -4.46 -17.53 2.10
C ARG A 354 -3.64 -18.61 2.80
N CYS A 355 -4.20 -19.20 3.85
CA CYS A 355 -3.54 -20.22 4.68
C CYS A 355 -3.89 -21.64 4.27
#